data_AF-W5WAP9-F1
#
_entry.id   AF-W5WAP9-F1
#
_cell.length_a   1.000
_cell.length_b   1.000
_cell.length_c   1.000
_cell.angle_alpha   90.00
_cell.angle_beta   90.00
_cell.angle_gamma   90.00
#
_symmetry.space_group_name_H-M   'P 1'
#
loop_
_entity.id
_entity.type
_entity.pdbx_description
1 polymer ?
#
loop_
_entity_poly.entity_id
_entity_poly.type
_entity_poly.pdbx_seq_one_letter_code
_entity_poly.pdbx_strand_id
1 'polypeptide(L)'
;MLASLLLPRPLMFHLVRPFATHDNDPEQVAEWNTSWSAPLFRRCMRVMTTTWGLGLLVEAATRVVLVGAVSLDTAAALSPALTGVLLVALMTWTTSYGRRAGEARRAAAESV
;
A
#
# COMPACT_ATOMS: atom_id res chain seq x y z
N MET A 1 -7.35 -6.32 -2.48
CA MET A 1 -5.98 -5.89 -2.86
C MET A 1 -5.38 -6.77 -3.94
N LEU A 2 -5.06 -8.04 -3.66
CA LEU A 2 -4.31 -8.89 -4.61
C LEU A 2 -5.01 -9.11 -5.96
N ALA A 3 -6.33 -9.30 -5.98
CA ALA A 3 -7.09 -9.43 -7.24
C ALA A 3 -6.91 -8.24 -8.19
N SER A 4 -6.69 -7.03 -7.67
CA SER A 4 -6.46 -5.84 -8.51
C SER A 4 -5.13 -5.85 -9.26
N LEU A 5 -4.18 -6.72 -8.89
CA LEU A 5 -2.93 -6.89 -9.63
C LEU A 5 -3.15 -7.47 -11.04
N LEU A 6 -4.30 -8.12 -11.26
CA LEU A 6 -4.72 -8.63 -12.57
C LEU A 6 -5.21 -7.49 -13.49
N LEU A 7 -5.58 -6.35 -12.92
CA LEU A 7 -6.01 -5.18 -13.69
C LEU A 7 -4.81 -4.39 -14.22
N PRO A 8 -4.99 -3.62 -15.31
CA PRO A 8 -3.93 -2.79 -15.87
C PRO A 8 -3.31 -1.83 -14.86
N ARG A 9 -4.10 -1.31 -13.91
CA ARG A 9 -3.66 -0.44 -12.82
C ARG A 9 -4.12 -1.04 -11.49
N PRO A 10 -3.20 -1.38 -10.57
CA PRO A 10 -3.54 -2.02 -9.31
C PRO A 10 -4.15 -1.01 -8.34
N LEU A 11 -4.85 -1.49 -7.31
CA LEU A 11 -5.68 -0.66 -6.44
C LEU A 11 -4.89 0.46 -5.72
N MET A 12 -3.62 0.23 -5.33
CA MET A 12 -2.79 1.30 -4.72
C MET A 12 -2.54 2.49 -5.66
N PHE A 13 -2.60 2.32 -6.98
CA PHE A 13 -2.53 3.45 -7.92
C PHE A 13 -3.66 4.46 -7.69
N HIS A 14 -4.86 3.96 -7.34
CA HIS A 14 -6.03 4.79 -7.09
C HIS A 14 -6.07 5.30 -5.65
N LEU A 15 -5.62 4.51 -4.67
CA LEU A 15 -5.61 4.93 -3.27
C LEU A 15 -4.56 5.99 -2.97
N VAL A 16 -3.39 5.93 -3.60
CA VAL A 16 -2.32 6.90 -3.33
C VAL A 16 -2.57 8.22 -4.05
N ARG A 17 -3.28 8.20 -5.19
CA ARG A 17 -3.51 9.39 -6.02
C ARG A 17 -4.02 10.60 -5.23
N PRO A 18 -5.10 10.52 -4.41
CA PRO A 18 -5.61 11.67 -3.67
C PRO A 18 -4.61 12.27 -2.66
N PHE A 19 -3.70 11.45 -2.13
CA PHE A 19 -2.65 11.92 -1.23
C PHE A 19 -1.46 12.54 -1.97
N ALA A 20 -1.27 12.17 -3.23
CA ALA A 20 -0.21 12.69 -4.09
C ALA A 20 -0.63 13.96 -4.85
N THR A 21 -1.91 14.10 -5.17
CA THR A 21 -2.45 15.25 -5.89
C THR A 21 -3.18 16.15 -4.91
N HIS A 22 -2.57 17.25 -4.48
CA HIS A 22 -3.17 18.20 -3.53
C HIS A 22 -4.55 18.64 -4.05
N ASP A 23 -5.61 18.14 -3.42
CA ASP A 23 -7.01 18.46 -3.73
C ASP A 23 -7.52 18.11 -5.15
N ASN A 24 -7.02 17.01 -5.74
CA ASN A 24 -7.38 16.56 -7.10
C ASN A 24 -7.19 17.64 -8.20
N ASP A 25 -6.20 18.49 -8.03
CA ASP A 25 -5.74 19.40 -9.07
C ASP A 25 -5.59 18.64 -10.42
N PRO A 26 -6.30 19.07 -11.48
CA PRO A 26 -6.28 18.41 -12.78
C PRO A 26 -4.87 18.22 -13.35
N GLU A 27 -3.95 19.16 -13.10
CA GLU A 27 -2.58 19.11 -13.60
C GLU A 27 -1.79 17.99 -12.91
N GLN A 28 -1.87 17.94 -11.57
CA GLN A 28 -1.21 16.90 -10.78
C GLN A 28 -1.79 15.51 -11.05
N VAL A 29 -3.10 15.41 -11.32
CA VAL A 29 -3.75 14.15 -11.73
C VAL A 29 -3.25 13.69 -13.10
N ALA A 30 -3.07 14.60 -14.05
CA ALA A 30 -2.51 14.29 -15.36
C ALA A 30 -1.05 13.80 -15.24
N GLU A 31 -0.24 14.46 -14.41
CA GLU A 31 1.13 14.05 -14.13
C GLU A 31 1.21 12.67 -13.46
N TRP A 32 0.34 12.40 -12.47
CA TRP A 32 0.22 11.10 -11.82
C TRP A 32 -0.15 9.98 -12.83
N ASN A 33 -1.10 10.26 -13.73
CA ASN A 33 -1.47 9.32 -14.78
C ASN A 33 -0.31 9.06 -15.75
N THR A 34 0.45 10.10 -16.09
CA THR A 34 1.61 10.01 -16.98
C THR A 34 2.75 9.20 -16.35
N SER A 35 2.91 9.29 -15.02
CA SER A 35 3.87 8.50 -14.25
C SER A 35 3.70 6.99 -14.42
N TRP A 36 2.51 6.51 -14.82
CA TRP A 36 2.27 5.10 -15.15
C TRP A 36 3.10 4.57 -16.31
N SER A 37 3.58 5.44 -17.21
CA SER A 37 4.48 5.07 -18.32
C SER A 37 5.86 4.58 -17.83
N ALA A 38 6.30 5.00 -16.65
CA ALA A 38 7.58 4.61 -16.08
C ALA A 38 7.53 3.20 -15.47
N PRO A 39 8.38 2.24 -15.91
CA PRO A 39 8.41 0.87 -15.37
C PRO A 39 8.62 0.81 -13.85
N LEU A 40 9.47 1.68 -13.31
CA LEU A 40 9.72 1.78 -11.87
C LEU A 40 8.47 2.17 -11.08
N PHE A 41 7.63 3.08 -11.61
CA PHE A 41 6.37 3.45 -10.97
C PHE A 41 5.42 2.27 -10.89
N ARG A 42 5.24 1.56 -12.02
CA ARG A 42 4.36 0.39 -12.09
C ARG A 42 4.81 -0.68 -11.11
N ARG A 43 6.11 -0.94 -11.03
CA ARG A 43 6.69 -1.88 -10.06
C ARG A 43 6.40 -1.42 -8.63
N CYS A 44 6.62 -0.14 -8.32
CA CYS A 44 6.34 0.42 -7.01
C CYS A 44 4.88 0.20 -6.59
N MET A 45 3.92 0.58 -7.45
CA MET A 45 2.48 0.41 -7.18
C MET A 45 2.06 -1.05 -7.03
N ARG A 46 2.63 -1.97 -7.82
CA ARG A 46 2.37 -3.42 -7.70
C ARG A 46 2.96 -4.00 -6.41
N VAL A 47 4.18 -3.63 -6.05
CA VAL A 47 4.83 -4.05 -4.80
C VAL A 47 4.01 -3.56 -3.61
N MET A 48 3.61 -2.28 -3.60
CA MET A 48 2.74 -1.74 -2.55
C MET A 48 1.42 -2.50 -2.44
N THR A 49 0.74 -2.74 -3.57
CA THR A 49 -0.54 -3.49 -3.58
C THR A 49 -0.36 -4.92 -3.08
N THR A 50 0.76 -5.55 -3.40
CA THR A 50 1.08 -6.92 -2.98
C THR A 50 1.32 -6.96 -1.47
N THR A 51 2.16 -6.08 -0.94
CA THR A 51 2.45 -6.00 0.51
C THR A 51 1.20 -5.71 1.32
N TRP A 52 0.36 -4.75 0.88
CA TRP A 52 -0.92 -4.48 1.53
C TRP A 52 -1.85 -5.69 1.49
N GLY A 53 -1.95 -6.37 0.34
CA GLY A 53 -2.75 -7.57 0.22
C GLY A 53 -2.28 -8.72 1.11
N LEU A 54 -0.98 -8.96 1.19
CA LEU A 54 -0.39 -9.99 2.06
C LEU A 54 -0.55 -9.64 3.54
N GLY A 55 -0.34 -8.39 3.94
CA GLY A 55 -0.54 -7.94 5.31
C GLY A 55 -1.98 -8.19 5.79
N LEU A 56 -2.97 -7.82 4.97
CA LEU A 56 -4.38 -8.08 5.27
C LEU A 56 -4.72 -9.58 5.33
N LEU A 57 -4.10 -10.40 4.47
CA LEU A 57 -4.27 -11.86 4.56
C LEU A 57 -3.69 -12.43 5.86
N VAL A 58 -2.52 -11.96 6.28
CA VAL A 58 -1.89 -12.37 7.54
C VAL A 58 -2.75 -11.97 8.74
N GLU A 59 -3.32 -10.77 8.75
CA GLU A 59 -4.22 -10.32 9.82
C GLU A 59 -5.52 -11.14 9.86
N ALA A 60 -6.14 -11.40 8.70
CA ALA A 60 -7.31 -12.26 8.61
C ALA A 60 -7.00 -13.69 9.12
N ALA A 61 -5.89 -14.30 8.69
CA ALA A 61 -5.47 -15.62 9.12
C ALA A 61 -5.20 -15.65 10.64
N THR A 62 -4.54 -14.63 11.18
CA THR A 62 -4.27 -14.49 12.61
C THR A 62 -5.58 -14.43 13.41
N ARG A 63 -6.58 -13.69 12.92
CA ARG A 63 -7.90 -13.63 13.56
C ARG A 63 -8.61 -14.98 13.57
N VAL A 64 -8.57 -15.72 12.46
CA VAL A 64 -9.14 -17.07 12.37
C VAL A 64 -8.49 -18.02 13.38
N VAL A 65 -7.15 -17.99 13.50
CA VAL A 65 -6.41 -18.80 14.47
C VAL A 65 -6.76 -18.42 15.92
N LEU A 66 -6.83 -17.11 16.22
CA LEU A 66 -7.14 -16.63 17.57
C LEU A 66 -8.52 -17.05 18.04
N VAL A 67 -9.55 -16.99 17.18
CA VAL A 67 -10.91 -17.43 17.53
C VAL A 67 -10.94 -18.92 17.91
N GLY A 68 -10.06 -19.75 17.33
CA GLY A 68 -9.94 -21.17 17.69
C GLY A 68 -9.05 -21.45 18.91
N ALA A 69 -8.21 -20.50 19.33
CA ALA A 69 -7.19 -20.70 20.35
C ALA A 69 -7.50 -20.05 21.71
N VAL A 70 -8.25 -18.94 21.72
CA VAL A 70 -8.58 -18.19 22.96
C VAL A 70 -10.09 -18.00 23.11
N SER A 71 -10.53 -17.56 24.29
CA SER A 71 -11.94 -17.21 24.51
C SER A 71 -12.39 -16.08 23.58
N LEU A 72 -13.67 -16.11 23.18
CA LEU A 72 -14.28 -15.12 22.29
C LEU A 72 -14.06 -13.68 22.78
N ASP A 73 -14.20 -13.44 24.08
CA ASP A 73 -13.96 -12.12 24.69
C ASP A 73 -12.52 -11.64 24.51
N THR A 74 -11.54 -12.54 24.68
CA THR A 74 -10.11 -12.21 24.49
C THR A 74 -9.80 -11.94 23.02
N ALA A 75 -10.34 -12.75 22.10
CA ALA A 75 -10.17 -12.55 20.66
C ALA A 75 -10.79 -11.21 20.19
N ALA A 76 -11.96 -10.85 20.74
CA ALA A 76 -12.62 -9.58 20.46
C ALA A 76 -11.80 -8.39 20.99
N ALA A 77 -11.25 -8.49 22.20
CA ALA A 77 -10.42 -7.44 22.79
C ALA A 77 -9.10 -7.21 22.03
N LEU A 78 -8.48 -8.28 21.51
CA LEU A 78 -7.21 -8.19 20.76
C LEU A 78 -7.39 -7.73 19.30
N SER A 79 -8.57 -7.94 18.72
CA SER A 79 -8.81 -7.68 17.30
C SER A 79 -8.50 -6.23 16.86
N PRO A 80 -8.98 -5.19 17.56
CA PRO A 80 -8.65 -3.80 17.21
C PRO A 80 -7.16 -3.50 17.33
N ALA A 81 -6.48 -4.05 18.34
CA ALA A 81 -5.05 -3.86 18.55
C ALA A 81 -4.23 -4.47 17.41
N LEU A 82 -4.57 -5.68 16.98
CA LEU A 82 -3.92 -6.35 15.84
C LEU A 82 -4.09 -5.57 14.54
N THR A 83 -5.32 -5.13 14.24
CA THR A 83 -5.59 -4.31 13.06
C THR A 83 -4.82 -2.99 13.15
N GLY A 84 -4.80 -2.32 14.30
CA GLY A 84 -4.05 -1.08 14.52
C GLY A 84 -2.55 -1.25 14.27
N VAL A 85 -1.93 -2.29 14.84
CA VAL A 85 -0.51 -2.58 14.65
C VAL A 85 -0.20 -2.88 13.18
N LEU A 86 -1.02 -3.69 12.51
CA LEU A 86 -0.84 -3.97 11.08
C LEU A 86 -0.92 -2.68 10.26
N LEU A 87 -1.94 -1.84 10.49
CA LEU A 87 -2.14 -0.62 9.73
C LEU A 87 -0.99 0.36 9.92
N VAL A 88 -0.54 0.57 11.16
CA VAL A 88 0.62 1.42 11.46
C VAL A 88 1.86 0.89 10.75
N ALA A 89 2.14 -0.42 10.85
CA ALA A 89 3.30 -1.03 10.20
C ALA A 89 3.25 -0.88 8.66
N LEU A 90 2.10 -1.16 8.04
CA LEU A 90 1.92 -1.04 6.59
C LEU A 90 2.03 0.41 6.12
N MET A 91 1.51 1.37 6.89
CA MET A 91 1.65 2.79 6.58
C MET A 91 3.10 3.26 6.69
N THR A 92 3.81 2.91 7.76
CA THR A 92 5.25 3.22 7.92
C THR A 92 6.10 2.60 6.81
N TRP A 93 5.80 1.36 6.43
CA TRP A 93 6.47 0.71 5.31
C TRP A 93 6.16 1.42 3.98
N THR A 94 4.89 1.80 3.76
CA THR A 94 4.46 2.50 2.54
C THR A 94 5.15 3.85 2.37
N THR A 95 5.20 4.66 3.42
CA THR A 95 5.84 5.99 3.37
C THR A 95 7.34 5.88 3.16
N SER A 96 8.01 4.97 3.87
CA SER A 96 9.45 4.74 3.70
C SER A 96 9.80 4.19 2.32
N TYR A 97 9.02 3.23 1.80
CA TYR A 97 9.24 2.67 0.46
C TYR A 97 8.97 3.71 -0.64
N GLY A 98 7.89 4.47 -0.54
CA GLY A 98 7.56 5.56 -1.46
C GLY A 98 8.66 6.63 -1.51
N ARG A 99 9.17 7.03 -0.33
CA ARG A 99 10.28 7.99 -0.23
C ARG A 99 11.54 7.48 -0.92
N ARG A 100 11.96 6.25 -0.63
CA ARG A 100 13.16 5.64 -1.25
C ARG A 100 13.01 5.48 -2.76
N ALA A 101 11.81 5.10 -3.23
CA ALA A 101 11.53 5.01 -4.66
C ALA A 101 11.57 6.38 -5.35
N GLY A 102 11.15 7.45 -4.68
CA GLY A 102 11.27 8.83 -5.15
C GLY A 102 12.72 9.31 -5.20
N GLU A 103 13.50 9.07 -4.15
CA GLU A 103 14.93 9.39 -4.08
C GLU A 103 15.73 8.70 -5.19
N ALA A 104 15.52 7.41 -5.41
CA ALA A 104 16.18 6.65 -6.47
C ALA A 104 15.86 7.19 -7.88
N ARG A 105 14.67 7.75 -8.08
CA ARG A 105 14.26 8.37 -9.34
C ARG A 105 14.95 9.71 -9.59
N ARG A 106 15.08 10.53 -8.54
CA ARG A 106 15.80 11.82 -8.62
C ARG A 106 17.28 11.59 -8.93
N ALA A 107 17.92 10.67 -8.22
CA ALA A 107 19.33 10.33 -8.46
C ALA A 107 19.58 9.81 -9.89
N ALA A 108 18.67 9.00 -10.44
CA ALA A 108 18.78 8.51 -11.82
C ALA A 108 18.54 9.59 -12.88
N ALA A 109 17.80 10.65 -12.56
CA ALA A 109 17.57 11.79 -13.45
C ALA A 109 18.74 12.79 -13.44
N GLU A 110 19.47 12.90 -12.34
CA GLU A 110 20.66 13.76 -12.20
C GLU A 110 21.93 13.15 -12.81
N SER A 111 21.93 11.84 -13.10
CA SER A 111 23.06 11.11 -13.70
C SER A 111 23.05 11.04 -15.24
N VAL A 112 22.13 11.74 -15.91
CA VAL A 112 21.96 11.81 -17.38
C VAL A 112 22.26 13.22 -17.86
#